data_AF-A0A5C0VEL5-F1
#
_entry.id   AF-A0A5C0VEL5-F1
#
_cell.length_a   1.000
_cell.length_b   1.000
_cell.length_c   1.000
_cell.angle_alpha   90.00
_cell.angle_beta   90.00
_cell.angle_gamma   90.00
#
_symmetry.space_group_name_H-M   'P 1'
#
loop_
_entity.id
_entity.type
_entity.pdbx_description
1 polymer ?
#
loop_
_entity_poly.entity_id
_entity_poly.type
_entity_poly.pdbx_seq_one_letter_code
_entity_poly.pdbx_strand_id
1 'polypeptide(L)'
;MIDKIKELTTKQDKSPELKKGEIKQILIQTTGEVLPDFEFLAYKNSCYSFQRLRQVNNLTVHEILHIIFTLKDKNFACSIASRLNPEYISSNNYNIGLLNPHQDLKVLIHNSGALNIQDAYYFHNGQVETTTRTVKEIFGDYKKYGLPFLDKQLENLKSNAIIKRGLDYIDNLQADKGKLKNEVTEELNKGGLLLSSIKHPIYVDLKENLQLVSGQTKEDRQLIPKTAHELLEIYWTR
;
A
#
# COMPACT_ATOMS: atom_id res chain seq x y z
N MET A 1 28.65 5.45 -8.96
CA MET A 1 27.24 5.39 -8.44
C MET A 1 26.85 6.70 -7.76
N ILE A 2 27.70 7.24 -6.88
CA ILE A 2 27.47 8.55 -6.24
C ILE A 2 27.45 9.71 -7.26
N ASP A 3 28.30 9.67 -8.30
CA ASP A 3 28.40 10.78 -9.25
C ASP A 3 27.13 11.03 -10.06
N LYS A 4 26.40 9.97 -10.44
CA LYS A 4 25.12 10.11 -11.16
C LYS A 4 24.02 10.72 -10.28
N ILE A 5 23.95 10.32 -9.00
CA ILE A 5 22.98 10.92 -8.06
C ILE A 5 23.34 12.38 -7.81
N LYS A 6 24.63 12.67 -7.65
CA LYS A 6 25.11 14.05 -7.51
C LYS A 6 24.70 14.88 -8.72
N GLU A 7 24.89 14.37 -9.93
CA GLU A 7 24.43 15.05 -11.15
C GLU A 7 22.92 15.34 -11.13
N LEU A 8 22.09 14.34 -10.82
CA LEU A 8 20.62 14.49 -10.75
C LEU A 8 20.17 15.50 -9.67
N THR A 9 20.95 15.66 -8.60
CA THR A 9 20.56 16.46 -7.44
C THR A 9 21.23 17.84 -7.38
N THR A 10 22.31 18.08 -8.13
CA THR A 10 23.02 19.37 -8.13
C THR A 10 22.92 20.14 -9.43
N LYS A 11 22.48 19.50 -10.52
CA LYS A 11 22.33 20.19 -11.81
C LYS A 11 21.21 21.22 -11.71
N GLN A 12 21.60 22.50 -11.74
CA GLN A 12 20.64 23.60 -11.64
C GLN A 12 19.81 23.73 -12.92
N ASP A 13 18.55 24.11 -12.75
CA ASP A 13 17.70 24.63 -13.81
C ASP A 13 17.50 26.16 -13.64
N LYS A 14 16.73 26.78 -14.54
CA LYS A 14 16.53 28.23 -14.57
C LYS A 14 15.43 28.71 -13.62
N SER A 15 14.77 27.80 -12.90
CA SER A 15 13.65 28.12 -12.04
C SER A 15 14.11 28.45 -10.61
N PRO A 16 13.28 29.13 -9.80
CA PRO A 16 13.63 29.40 -8.40
C PRO A 16 13.69 28.11 -7.57
N GLU A 17 14.36 28.21 -6.43
CA GLU A 17 14.31 27.19 -5.37
C GLU A 17 12.86 26.96 -4.90
N LEU A 18 12.54 25.70 -4.62
CA LEU A 18 11.22 25.28 -4.16
C LEU A 18 10.96 25.80 -2.74
N LYS A 19 9.90 26.58 -2.58
CA LYS A 19 9.49 27.11 -1.28
C LYS A 19 8.73 26.07 -0.48
N LYS A 20 8.73 26.26 0.84
CA LYS A 20 8.00 25.41 1.78
C LYS A 20 6.51 25.36 1.41
N GLY A 21 6.00 24.15 1.17
CA GLY A 21 4.59 23.91 0.84
C GLY A 21 4.25 23.95 -0.66
N GLU A 22 5.14 24.45 -1.53
CA GLU A 22 4.91 24.42 -2.99
C GLU A 22 4.78 23.00 -3.52
N ILE A 23 5.55 22.06 -2.96
CA ILE A 23 5.45 20.64 -3.35
C ILE A 23 4.03 20.09 -3.21
N LYS A 24 3.28 20.48 -2.18
CA LYS A 24 1.90 20.03 -1.98
C LYS A 24 1.02 20.45 -3.16
N GLN A 25 1.17 21.69 -3.63
CA GLN A 25 0.39 22.22 -4.74
C GLN A 25 0.77 21.54 -6.06
N ILE A 26 2.07 21.34 -6.32
CA ILE A 26 2.56 20.62 -7.49
C ILE A 26 1.99 19.20 -7.54
N LEU A 27 2.02 18.48 -6.41
CA LEU A 27 1.44 17.14 -6.30
C LEU A 27 -0.06 17.16 -6.58
N ILE A 28 -0.84 18.02 -5.91
CA ILE A 28 -2.31 18.10 -6.07
C ILE A 28 -2.70 18.43 -7.53
N GLN A 29 -2.06 19.43 -8.12
CA GLN A 29 -2.34 19.83 -9.50
C GLN A 29 -2.01 18.70 -10.48
N THR A 30 -0.85 18.06 -10.32
CA THR A 30 -0.44 16.97 -11.21
C THR A 30 -1.34 15.75 -11.05
N THR A 31 -1.77 15.40 -9.84
CA THR A 31 -2.77 14.33 -9.65
C THR A 31 -4.06 14.66 -10.39
N GLY A 32 -4.58 15.88 -10.22
CA GLY A 32 -5.83 16.31 -10.88
C GLY A 32 -5.76 16.24 -12.41
N GLU A 33 -4.58 16.47 -13.00
CA GLU A 33 -4.35 16.35 -14.44
C GLU A 33 -4.20 14.90 -14.91
N VAL A 34 -3.44 14.07 -14.18
CA VAL A 34 -3.00 12.74 -14.67
C VAL A 34 -3.92 11.61 -14.20
N LEU A 35 -4.43 11.71 -12.96
CA LEU A 35 -5.22 10.72 -12.23
C LEU A 35 -6.40 11.41 -11.49
N PRO A 36 -7.39 11.96 -12.22
CA PRO A 36 -8.45 12.78 -11.63
C PRO A 36 -9.34 12.03 -10.62
N ASP A 37 -9.38 10.70 -10.68
CA ASP A 37 -10.13 9.87 -9.72
C ASP A 37 -9.46 9.78 -8.33
N PHE A 38 -8.23 10.28 -8.19
CA PHE A 38 -7.49 10.29 -6.93
C PHE A 38 -7.53 11.68 -6.30
N GLU A 39 -8.12 11.77 -5.12
CA GLU A 39 -8.21 13.00 -4.35
C GLU A 39 -7.10 13.09 -3.31
N PHE A 40 -6.67 14.30 -2.97
CA PHE A 40 -5.72 14.49 -1.87
C PHE A 40 -6.38 14.13 -0.53
N LEU A 41 -5.84 13.13 0.15
CA LEU A 41 -6.36 12.67 1.42
C LEU A 41 -5.73 13.44 2.59
N ALA A 42 -4.41 13.36 2.73
CA ALA A 42 -3.71 13.94 3.88
C ALA A 42 -2.21 14.08 3.65
N TYR A 43 -1.59 14.89 4.50
CA TYR A 43 -0.15 14.86 4.75
C TYR A 43 0.08 14.45 6.20
N LYS A 44 0.63 13.25 6.42
CA LYS A 44 0.87 12.68 7.76
C LYS A 44 2.15 11.86 7.74
N ASN A 45 2.94 11.91 8.82
CA ASN A 45 4.20 11.17 8.94
C ASN A 45 5.15 11.39 7.74
N SER A 46 5.25 12.64 7.28
CA SER A 46 6.06 13.03 6.11
C SER A 46 5.67 12.37 4.78
N CYS A 47 4.44 11.85 4.68
CA CYS A 47 3.89 11.22 3.49
C CYS A 47 2.67 12.00 2.99
N TYR A 48 2.66 12.31 1.70
CA TYR A 48 1.48 12.80 0.98
C TYR A 48 0.69 11.60 0.48
N SER A 49 -0.58 11.53 0.85
CA SER A 49 -1.47 10.44 0.45
C SER A 49 -2.57 10.96 -0.48
N PHE A 50 -2.82 10.23 -1.56
CA PHE A 50 -3.96 10.42 -2.44
C PHE A 50 -4.82 9.18 -2.44
N GLN A 51 -6.14 9.33 -2.49
CA GLN A 51 -7.08 8.23 -2.36
C GLN A 51 -8.09 8.20 -3.49
N ARG A 52 -8.35 6.98 -3.97
CA ARG A 52 -9.54 6.64 -4.74
C ARG A 52 -10.32 5.58 -3.97
N LEU A 53 -11.64 5.73 -3.90
CA LEU A 53 -12.52 4.72 -3.33
C LEU A 53 -13.10 3.86 -4.44
N ARG A 54 -13.10 2.54 -4.23
CA ARG A 54 -13.72 1.55 -5.12
C ARG A 54 -14.66 0.67 -4.30
N GLN A 55 -15.56 -0.03 -4.98
CA GLN A 55 -16.46 -0.99 -4.36
C GLN A 55 -16.25 -2.37 -4.97
N VAL A 56 -16.19 -3.38 -4.11
CA VAL A 56 -16.23 -4.80 -4.50
C VAL A 56 -17.27 -5.48 -3.62
N ASN A 57 -18.37 -5.91 -4.24
CA ASN A 57 -19.55 -6.39 -3.51
C ASN A 57 -20.01 -5.32 -2.49
N ASN A 58 -20.06 -5.67 -1.20
CA ASN A 58 -20.46 -4.77 -0.12
C ASN A 58 -19.23 -4.14 0.60
N LEU A 59 -18.04 -4.24 0.01
CA LEU A 59 -16.79 -3.80 0.62
C LEU A 59 -16.26 -2.54 -0.06
N THR A 60 -15.93 -1.56 0.76
CA THR A 60 -15.19 -0.37 0.32
C THR A 60 -13.71 -0.72 0.24
N VAL A 61 -13.11 -0.49 -0.93
CA VAL A 61 -11.69 -0.65 -1.17
C VAL A 61 -11.06 0.74 -1.22
N HIS A 62 -10.06 0.95 -0.37
CA HIS A 62 -9.29 2.19 -0.29
C HIS A 62 -7.99 2.03 -1.08
N GLU A 63 -7.93 2.63 -2.26
CA GLU A 63 -6.72 2.64 -3.08
C GLU A 63 -5.93 3.91 -2.78
N ILE A 64 -4.67 3.76 -2.38
CA ILE A 64 -3.85 4.86 -1.87
C ILE A 64 -2.54 4.98 -2.66
N LEU A 65 -2.23 6.20 -3.08
CA LEU A 65 -0.90 6.58 -3.58
C LEU A 65 -0.14 7.29 -2.46
N HIS A 66 1.05 6.81 -2.13
CA HIS A 66 1.91 7.35 -1.07
C HIS A 66 3.17 7.96 -1.66
N ILE A 67 3.40 9.25 -1.38
CA ILE A 67 4.56 9.98 -1.87
C ILE A 67 5.28 10.61 -0.68
N ILE A 68 6.50 10.15 -0.40
CA ILE A 68 7.41 10.77 0.57
C ILE A 68 8.36 11.66 -0.22
N PHE A 69 8.47 12.92 0.18
CA PHE A 69 9.35 13.91 -0.43
C PHE A 69 10.39 14.39 0.59
N THR A 70 11.66 14.40 0.20
CA THR A 70 12.75 14.94 1.02
C THR A 70 13.51 16.01 0.25
N LEU A 71 13.38 17.26 0.71
CA LEU A 71 14.15 18.38 0.17
C LEU A 71 15.65 18.23 0.48
N LYS A 72 15.99 17.63 1.63
CA LYS A 72 17.37 17.43 2.09
C LYS A 72 18.10 16.39 1.24
N ASP A 73 17.49 15.23 1.07
CA ASP A 73 18.10 14.10 0.32
C ASP A 73 17.73 14.13 -1.16
N LYS A 74 16.97 15.16 -1.55
CA LYS A 74 16.66 15.53 -2.93
C LYS A 74 16.00 14.41 -3.73
N ASN A 75 15.08 13.70 -3.09
CA ASN A 75 14.42 12.57 -3.70
C ASN A 75 12.96 12.38 -3.26
N PHE A 76 12.28 11.48 -3.97
CA PHE A 76 10.97 10.94 -3.65
C PHE A 76 11.02 9.43 -3.51
N ALA A 77 10.31 8.91 -2.51
CA ALA A 77 9.95 7.51 -2.39
C ALA A 77 8.45 7.37 -2.60
N CYS A 78 8.04 6.45 -3.49
CA CYS A 78 6.66 6.34 -3.93
C CYS A 78 6.19 4.90 -3.78
N SER A 79 5.01 4.70 -3.20
CA SER A 79 4.38 3.39 -3.09
C SER A 79 2.88 3.47 -3.34
N ILE A 80 2.25 2.31 -3.49
CA ILE A 80 0.83 2.17 -3.83
C ILE A 80 0.21 1.05 -3.01
N ALA A 81 -1.00 1.25 -2.53
CA ALA A 81 -1.72 0.26 -1.73
C ALA A 81 -3.18 0.11 -2.17
N SER A 82 -3.71 -1.09 -2.00
CA SER A 82 -5.15 -1.37 -2.02
C SER A 82 -5.51 -1.95 -0.66
N ARG A 83 -6.47 -1.36 0.06
CA ARG A 83 -6.77 -1.69 1.46
C ARG A 83 -8.26 -1.92 1.65
N LEU A 84 -8.64 -3.02 2.28
CA LEU A 84 -9.99 -3.26 2.79
C LEU A 84 -10.18 -2.76 4.22
N ASN A 85 -9.15 -2.86 5.06
CA ASN A 85 -9.24 -2.39 6.45
C ASN A 85 -8.81 -0.91 6.52
N PRO A 86 -9.72 0.01 6.91
CA PRO A 86 -9.43 1.44 6.97
C PRO A 86 -8.35 1.82 8.00
N GLU A 87 -8.09 0.98 9.01
CA GLU A 87 -7.01 1.21 9.98
C GLU A 87 -5.63 1.29 9.31
N TYR A 88 -5.46 0.67 8.14
CA TYR A 88 -4.21 0.67 7.38
C TYR A 88 -4.07 1.81 6.35
N ILE A 89 -5.05 2.70 6.21
CA ILE A 89 -5.00 3.81 5.22
C ILE A 89 -3.82 4.74 5.49
N SER A 90 -3.54 5.04 6.75
CA SER A 90 -2.40 5.89 7.16
C SER A 90 -1.10 5.10 7.42
N SER A 91 -1.11 3.80 7.17
CA SER A 91 0.03 2.93 7.45
C SER A 91 0.94 2.81 6.24
N ASN A 92 2.18 3.25 6.42
CA ASN A 92 3.26 3.05 5.45
C ASN A 92 3.93 1.68 5.58
N ASN A 93 3.45 0.83 6.50
CA ASN A 93 3.99 -0.52 6.65
C ASN A 93 3.53 -1.37 5.45
N TYR A 94 4.50 -2.08 4.89
CA TYR A 94 4.23 -3.13 3.90
C TYR A 94 3.42 -4.23 4.58
N ASN A 95 2.12 -4.17 4.36
CA ASN A 95 1.22 -5.27 4.66
C ASN A 95 1.07 -6.07 3.36
N ILE A 96 1.40 -7.35 3.45
CA ILE A 96 1.59 -8.25 2.29
C ILE A 96 0.51 -9.34 2.22
N GLY A 97 -0.53 -9.27 3.06
CA GLY A 97 -1.66 -10.19 2.94
C GLY A 97 -2.47 -9.94 1.65
N LEU A 98 -3.33 -10.90 1.30
CA LEU A 98 -4.12 -10.84 0.06
C LEU A 98 -5.16 -9.71 0.05
N LEU A 99 -5.52 -9.17 1.22
CA LEU A 99 -6.62 -8.20 1.37
C LEU A 99 -6.16 -6.75 1.40
N ASN A 100 -4.93 -6.51 1.85
CA ASN A 100 -4.39 -5.17 1.99
C ASN A 100 -2.99 -5.08 1.35
N PRO A 101 -2.79 -5.38 0.06
CA PRO A 101 -1.47 -5.33 -0.55
C PRO A 101 -0.90 -3.90 -0.62
N HIS A 102 0.42 -3.79 -0.48
CA HIS A 102 1.17 -2.53 -0.61
C HIS A 102 2.51 -2.80 -1.28
N GLN A 103 2.88 -1.95 -2.25
CA GLN A 103 4.05 -2.16 -3.09
C GLN A 103 4.77 -0.84 -3.39
N ASP A 104 6.09 -0.89 -3.41
CA ASP A 104 6.94 0.19 -3.91
C ASP A 104 6.75 0.37 -5.42
N LEU A 105 6.62 1.62 -5.88
CA LEU A 105 6.36 1.93 -7.29
C LEU A 105 7.57 1.59 -8.18
N LYS A 106 8.80 1.83 -7.72
CA LYS A 106 10.01 1.46 -8.47
C LYS A 106 10.13 -0.06 -8.58
N VAL A 107 9.77 -0.81 -7.53
CA VAL A 107 9.68 -2.28 -7.62
C VAL A 107 8.67 -2.73 -8.67
N LEU A 108 7.51 -2.07 -8.79
CA LEU A 108 6.54 -2.37 -9.85
C LEU A 108 7.09 -2.09 -11.26
N ILE A 109 7.79 -0.96 -11.43
CA ILE A 109 8.37 -0.56 -12.72
C ILE A 109 9.43 -1.56 -13.19
N HIS A 110 10.33 -1.95 -12.27
CA HIS A 110 11.47 -2.81 -12.59
C HIS A 110 11.17 -4.30 -12.43
N ASN A 111 10.00 -4.66 -11.89
CA ASN A 111 9.63 -6.03 -11.54
C ASN A 111 10.71 -6.75 -10.70
N SER A 112 11.35 -6.02 -9.79
CA SER A 112 12.44 -6.50 -8.94
C SER A 112 12.46 -5.79 -7.61
N GLY A 113 12.55 -6.54 -6.51
CA GLY A 113 12.75 -6.00 -5.17
C GLY A 113 14.22 -5.61 -4.87
N ALA A 114 15.15 -6.02 -5.73
CA ALA A 114 16.58 -5.71 -5.59
C ALA A 114 16.95 -4.58 -6.55
N LEU A 115 16.77 -3.34 -6.08
CA LEU A 115 17.10 -2.13 -6.84
C LEU A 115 18.34 -1.45 -6.26
N ASN A 116 19.18 -0.94 -7.16
CA ASN A 116 20.22 -0.01 -6.76
C ASN A 116 19.59 1.33 -6.34
N ILE A 117 20.28 2.08 -5.50
CA ILE A 117 19.78 3.37 -4.97
C ILE A 117 19.35 4.38 -6.05
N GLN A 118 19.95 4.33 -7.25
CA GLN A 118 19.59 5.21 -8.35
C GLN A 118 18.20 4.91 -8.91
N ASP A 119 17.83 3.64 -8.92
CA ASP A 119 16.58 3.14 -9.50
C ASP A 119 15.49 3.06 -8.43
N ALA A 120 15.86 3.03 -7.15
CA ALA A 120 14.96 2.95 -6.01
C ALA A 120 14.23 4.27 -5.68
N TYR A 121 14.69 5.41 -6.21
CA TYR A 121 14.11 6.73 -5.92
C TYR A 121 13.95 7.57 -7.18
N TYR A 122 13.10 8.59 -7.09
CA TYR A 122 13.07 9.67 -8.06
C TYR A 122 13.85 10.86 -7.50
N PHE A 123 14.70 11.49 -8.30
CA PHE A 123 15.54 12.59 -7.83
C PHE A 123 15.06 13.94 -8.36
N HIS A 124 15.33 14.99 -7.60
CA HIS A 124 15.13 16.38 -7.99
C HIS A 124 16.34 17.22 -7.56
N ASN A 125 16.45 18.46 -8.03
CA ASN A 125 17.56 19.35 -7.66
C ASN A 125 17.21 20.35 -6.55
N GLY A 126 15.92 20.48 -6.20
CA GLY A 126 15.41 21.44 -5.20
C GLY A 126 14.73 22.65 -5.83
N GLN A 127 14.75 22.78 -7.16
CA GLN A 127 14.15 23.87 -7.90
C GLN A 127 12.79 23.46 -8.49
N VAL A 128 11.95 24.46 -8.76
CA VAL A 128 10.53 24.27 -9.15
C VAL A 128 10.36 23.45 -10.42
N GLU A 129 11.12 23.75 -11.47
CA GLU A 129 10.96 23.12 -12.80
C GLU A 129 11.31 21.63 -12.76
N THR A 130 12.51 21.28 -12.27
CA THR A 130 12.91 19.87 -12.16
C THR A 130 12.00 19.10 -11.23
N THR A 131 11.63 19.67 -10.07
CA THR A 131 10.72 19.01 -9.14
C THR A 131 9.35 18.75 -9.77
N THR A 132 8.80 19.72 -10.51
CA THR A 132 7.53 19.56 -11.23
C THR A 132 7.61 18.47 -12.29
N ARG A 133 8.71 18.42 -13.05
CA ARG A 133 8.94 17.35 -14.03
C ARG A 133 9.02 15.98 -13.37
N THR A 134 9.77 15.86 -12.27
CA THR A 134 9.87 14.60 -11.50
C THR A 134 8.51 14.17 -10.97
N VAL A 135 7.68 15.09 -10.49
CA VAL A 135 6.31 14.77 -10.06
C VAL A 135 5.45 14.27 -11.22
N LYS A 136 5.56 14.87 -12.41
CA LYS A 136 4.87 14.39 -13.61
C LYS A 136 5.30 12.98 -14.02
N GLU A 137 6.60 12.67 -13.89
CA GLU A 137 7.13 11.32 -14.10
C GLU A 137 6.50 10.32 -13.10
N ILE A 138 6.50 10.64 -11.81
CA ILE A 138 5.90 9.82 -10.75
C ILE A 138 4.43 9.49 -11.06
N PHE A 139 3.62 10.49 -11.42
CA PHE A 139 2.21 10.26 -11.74
C PHE A 139 2.02 9.52 -13.07
N GLY A 140 2.90 9.71 -14.05
CA GLY A 140 2.97 8.89 -15.26
C GLY A 140 3.22 7.43 -14.94
N ASP A 141 4.14 7.15 -14.01
CA ASP A 141 4.46 5.79 -13.57
C ASP A 141 3.35 5.17 -12.72
N TYR A 142 2.69 5.94 -11.84
CA TYR A 142 1.47 5.48 -11.18
C TYR A 142 0.41 5.09 -12.20
N LYS A 143 0.19 5.91 -13.23
CA LYS A 143 -0.77 5.61 -14.29
C LYS A 143 -0.40 4.33 -15.06
N LYS A 144 0.88 4.16 -15.40
CA LYS A 144 1.36 3.07 -16.25
C LYS A 144 1.54 1.74 -15.50
N TYR A 145 1.97 1.76 -14.25
CA TYR A 145 2.34 0.57 -13.47
C TYR A 145 1.51 0.42 -12.19
N GLY A 146 1.19 1.53 -11.52
CA GLY A 146 0.37 1.53 -10.31
C GLY A 146 -1.09 1.15 -10.56
N LEU A 147 -1.75 1.75 -11.55
CA LEU A 147 -3.15 1.43 -11.86
C LEU A 147 -3.35 -0.03 -12.27
N PRO A 148 -2.54 -0.62 -13.17
CA PRO A 148 -2.66 -2.06 -13.46
C PRO A 148 -2.47 -2.95 -12.24
N PHE A 149 -1.60 -2.56 -11.30
CA PHE A 149 -1.47 -3.26 -10.03
C PHE A 149 -2.78 -3.19 -9.23
N LEU A 150 -3.37 -2.00 -9.05
CA LEU A 150 -4.64 -1.82 -8.34
C LEU A 150 -5.79 -2.59 -9.00
N ASP A 151 -5.92 -2.50 -10.32
CA ASP A 151 -6.96 -3.20 -11.08
C ASP A 151 -6.83 -4.71 -10.92
N LYS A 152 -5.59 -5.25 -10.97
CA LYS A 152 -5.33 -6.66 -10.66
C LYS A 152 -5.76 -7.03 -9.24
N GLN A 153 -5.50 -6.17 -8.25
CA GLN A 153 -5.95 -6.45 -6.89
C GLN A 153 -7.47 -6.41 -6.76
N LEU A 154 -8.14 -5.50 -7.45
CA LEU A 154 -9.59 -5.44 -7.47
C LEU A 154 -10.20 -6.71 -8.08
N GLU A 155 -9.62 -7.23 -9.16
CA GLU A 155 -10.03 -8.51 -9.76
C GLU A 155 -9.72 -9.71 -8.85
N ASN A 156 -8.59 -9.70 -8.15
CA ASN A 156 -8.29 -10.71 -7.12
C ASN A 156 -9.34 -10.70 -6.01
N LEU A 157 -9.75 -9.54 -5.50
CA LEU A 157 -10.79 -9.44 -4.47
C LEU A 157 -12.13 -10.03 -4.94
N LYS A 158 -12.44 -9.97 -6.24
CA LYS A 158 -13.68 -10.54 -6.82
C LYS A 158 -13.59 -12.04 -7.06
N SER A 159 -12.45 -12.53 -7.50
CA SER A 159 -12.32 -13.87 -8.11
C SER A 159 -11.48 -14.86 -7.30
N ASN A 160 -10.64 -14.39 -6.37
CA ASN A 160 -9.75 -15.27 -5.61
C ASN A 160 -10.55 -16.12 -4.62
N ALA A 161 -10.43 -17.45 -4.77
CA ALA A 161 -11.17 -18.41 -3.97
C ALA A 161 -10.80 -18.40 -2.47
N ILE A 162 -9.56 -18.06 -2.11
CA ILE A 162 -9.14 -17.88 -0.71
C ILE A 162 -9.88 -16.68 -0.11
N ILE A 163 -9.89 -15.55 -0.82
CA ILE A 163 -10.54 -14.32 -0.36
C ILE A 163 -12.04 -14.56 -0.20
N LYS A 164 -12.69 -15.16 -1.20
CA LYS A 164 -14.11 -15.53 -1.12
C LYS A 164 -14.40 -16.43 0.08
N ARG A 165 -13.65 -17.53 0.23
CA ARG A 165 -13.82 -18.46 1.35
C ARG A 165 -13.65 -17.77 2.71
N GLY A 166 -12.71 -16.85 2.81
CA GLY A 166 -12.45 -16.09 4.02
C GLY A 166 -13.54 -15.08 4.36
N LEU A 167 -14.04 -14.35 3.35
CA LEU A 167 -15.16 -13.43 3.52
C LEU A 167 -16.43 -14.18 3.93
N ASP A 168 -16.75 -15.29 3.26
CA ASP A 168 -17.88 -16.16 3.61
C ASP A 168 -17.77 -16.68 5.05
N TYR A 169 -16.54 -17.01 5.50
CA TYR A 169 -16.31 -17.44 6.88
C TYR A 169 -16.65 -16.35 7.89
N ILE A 170 -16.09 -15.14 7.73
CA ILE A 170 -16.29 -14.06 8.69
C ILE A 170 -17.71 -13.49 8.67
N ASP A 171 -18.40 -13.54 7.52
CA ASP A 171 -19.78 -13.07 7.42
C ASP A 171 -20.76 -13.99 8.19
N ASN A 172 -20.40 -15.28 8.37
CA ASN A 172 -21.18 -16.24 9.15
C ASN A 172 -20.73 -16.36 10.62
N LEU A 173 -19.64 -15.69 11.01
CA LEU A 173 -19.08 -15.79 12.35
C LEU A 173 -19.99 -15.10 13.37
N GLN A 174 -20.31 -15.78 14.47
CA GLN A 174 -21.20 -15.30 15.54
C GLN A 174 -20.44 -15.02 16.86
N ALA A 175 -19.15 -14.68 16.76
CA ALA A 175 -18.31 -14.42 17.91
C ALA A 175 -18.43 -12.98 18.40
N ASP A 176 -18.31 -12.74 19.70
CA ASP A 176 -18.21 -11.37 20.22
C ASP A 176 -16.95 -10.68 19.67
N LYS A 177 -17.14 -9.59 18.92
CA LYS A 177 -16.07 -8.86 18.22
C LYS A 177 -15.03 -8.29 19.17
N GLY A 178 -15.46 -7.71 20.29
CA GLY A 178 -14.58 -7.07 21.26
C GLY A 178 -13.73 -8.09 22.00
N LYS A 179 -14.36 -9.19 22.44
CA LYS A 179 -13.69 -10.32 23.10
C LYS A 179 -12.68 -10.97 22.15
N LEU A 180 -13.08 -11.29 20.92
CA LEU A 180 -12.20 -11.90 19.92
C LEU A 180 -10.98 -11.01 19.62
N LYS A 181 -11.19 -9.70 19.42
CA LYS A 181 -10.11 -8.74 19.20
C LYS A 181 -9.11 -8.75 20.37
N ASN A 182 -9.61 -8.71 21.61
CA ASN A 182 -8.76 -8.69 22.80
C ASN A 182 -7.97 -9.99 22.95
N GLU A 183 -8.62 -11.15 22.86
CA GLU A 183 -7.99 -12.46 23.01
C GLU A 183 -6.89 -12.71 21.96
N VAL A 184 -7.18 -12.41 20.68
CA VAL A 184 -6.20 -12.55 19.59
C VAL A 184 -5.03 -11.57 19.77
N THR A 185 -5.31 -10.32 20.15
CA THR A 185 -4.27 -9.30 20.36
C THR A 185 -3.36 -9.67 21.53
N GLU A 186 -3.91 -10.21 22.62
CA GLU A 186 -3.12 -10.67 23.76
C GLU A 186 -2.18 -11.81 23.40
N GLU A 187 -2.64 -12.81 22.65
CA GLU A 187 -1.80 -13.92 22.17
C GLU A 187 -0.69 -13.43 21.23
N LEU A 188 -1.01 -12.49 20.34
CA LEU A 188 -0.05 -11.89 19.43
C LEU A 188 1.02 -11.10 20.20
N ASN A 189 0.62 -10.31 21.20
CA ASN A 189 1.55 -9.54 22.05
C ASN A 189 2.46 -10.46 22.88
N LYS A 190 1.91 -11.50 23.51
CA LYS A 190 2.69 -12.50 24.25
C LYS A 190 3.70 -13.24 23.36
N GLY A 191 3.37 -13.42 22.08
CA GLY A 191 4.22 -14.05 21.07
C GLY A 191 5.16 -13.12 20.31
N GLY A 192 5.32 -11.86 20.71
CA GLY A 192 6.23 -10.93 20.05
C GLY A 192 5.78 -10.52 18.64
N LEU A 193 4.47 -10.41 18.41
CA LEU A 193 3.85 -10.03 17.14
C LEU A 193 4.02 -11.05 16.00
N LEU A 194 4.39 -12.29 16.32
CA LEU A 194 4.47 -13.37 15.35
C LEU A 194 3.10 -14.01 15.14
N LEU A 195 2.57 -13.99 13.91
CA LEU A 195 1.28 -14.63 13.58
C LEU A 195 1.23 -16.14 13.86
N SER A 196 2.38 -16.80 13.96
CA SER A 196 2.49 -18.21 14.33
C SER A 196 2.19 -18.48 15.82
N SER A 197 2.22 -17.44 16.67
CA SER A 197 1.91 -17.53 18.09
C SER A 197 0.42 -17.58 18.39
N ILE A 198 -0.43 -17.09 17.48
CA ILE A 198 -1.89 -17.08 17.67
C ILE A 198 -2.39 -18.53 17.63
N LYS A 199 -2.96 -18.98 18.76
CA LYS A 199 -3.57 -20.30 18.97
C LYS A 199 -5.09 -20.22 19.15
N HIS A 200 -5.66 -19.02 19.15
CA HIS A 200 -7.09 -18.80 19.27
C HIS A 200 -7.87 -19.69 18.28
N PRO A 201 -8.87 -20.48 18.74
CA PRO A 201 -9.53 -21.49 17.91
C PRO A 201 -10.12 -20.94 16.60
N ILE A 202 -10.75 -19.75 16.65
CA ILE A 202 -11.32 -19.11 15.45
C ILE A 202 -10.23 -18.78 14.41
N TYR A 203 -9.05 -18.31 14.85
CA TYR A 203 -7.96 -18.02 13.91
C TYR A 203 -7.39 -19.30 13.30
N VAL A 204 -7.20 -20.34 14.11
CA VAL A 204 -6.70 -21.63 13.65
C VAL A 204 -7.66 -22.25 12.64
N ASP A 205 -8.95 -22.31 12.96
CA ASP A 205 -10.00 -22.84 12.10
C ASP A 205 -10.14 -22.04 10.80
N LEU A 206 -10.17 -20.69 10.86
CA LEU A 206 -10.18 -19.85 9.67
C LEU A 206 -8.95 -20.13 8.78
N LYS A 207 -7.75 -20.13 9.35
CA LYS A 207 -6.51 -20.38 8.61
C LYS A 207 -6.53 -21.76 7.94
N GLU A 208 -6.98 -22.80 8.62
CA GLU A 208 -7.13 -24.14 8.05
C GLU A 208 -8.17 -24.17 6.92
N ASN A 209 -9.31 -23.50 7.11
CA ASN A 209 -10.33 -23.33 6.07
C ASN A 209 -9.78 -22.66 4.80
N LEU A 210 -8.91 -21.66 4.95
CA LEU A 210 -8.24 -21.03 3.82
C LEU A 210 -7.25 -21.99 3.14
N GLN A 211 -6.50 -22.80 3.91
CA GLN A 211 -5.53 -23.77 3.38
C GLN A 211 -6.18 -24.91 2.57
N LEU A 212 -7.45 -25.22 2.83
CA LEU A 212 -8.19 -26.26 2.11
C LEU A 212 -8.63 -25.86 0.69
N VAL A 213 -8.52 -24.58 0.32
CA VAL A 213 -8.86 -24.14 -1.04
C VAL A 213 -7.92 -24.81 -2.06
N SER A 214 -8.48 -25.50 -3.05
CA SER A 214 -7.71 -26.21 -4.08
C SER A 214 -7.08 -25.24 -5.10
N GLY A 215 -5.97 -25.64 -5.73
CA GLY A 215 -5.35 -24.88 -6.82
C GLY A 215 -4.49 -23.69 -6.41
N GLN A 216 -4.14 -23.59 -5.12
CA GLN A 216 -3.28 -22.52 -4.59
C GLN A 216 -1.86 -22.59 -5.11
N THR A 217 -1.29 -21.42 -5.43
CA THR A 217 0.14 -21.29 -5.65
C THR A 217 0.91 -21.40 -4.33
N LYS A 218 2.24 -21.54 -4.41
CA LYS A 218 3.10 -21.55 -3.22
C LYS A 218 3.06 -20.18 -2.53
N GLU A 219 3.01 -19.12 -3.33
CA GLU A 219 2.95 -17.73 -2.91
C GLU A 219 1.65 -17.46 -2.15
N ASP A 220 0.51 -17.90 -2.68
CA ASP A 220 -0.79 -17.77 -1.99
C ASP A 220 -0.75 -18.41 -0.60
N ARG A 221 -0.20 -19.63 -0.49
CA ARG A 221 -0.10 -20.36 0.78
C ARG A 221 0.73 -19.62 1.83
N GLN A 222 1.78 -18.93 1.40
CA GLN A 222 2.63 -18.15 2.31
C GLN A 222 1.89 -16.93 2.87
N LEU A 223 0.91 -16.40 2.13
CA LEU A 223 0.11 -15.25 2.54
C LEU A 223 -1.11 -15.61 3.40
N ILE A 224 -1.49 -16.90 3.49
CA ILE A 224 -2.67 -17.34 4.24
C ILE A 224 -2.64 -16.92 5.72
N PRO A 225 -1.56 -17.10 6.50
CA PRO A 225 -1.57 -16.70 7.92
C PRO A 225 -1.87 -15.21 8.11
N LYS A 226 -1.29 -14.34 7.26
CA LYS A 226 -1.58 -12.91 7.30
C LYS A 226 -3.00 -12.62 6.85
N THR A 227 -3.45 -13.25 5.76
CA THR A 227 -4.81 -13.10 5.24
C THR A 227 -5.87 -13.50 6.27
N ALA A 228 -5.66 -14.59 7.02
CA ALA A 228 -6.53 -15.03 8.10
C ALA A 228 -6.63 -13.97 9.21
N HIS A 229 -5.49 -13.40 9.63
CA HIS A 229 -5.48 -12.30 10.60
C HIS A 229 -6.22 -11.07 10.07
N GLU A 230 -5.98 -10.67 8.82
CA GLU A 230 -6.63 -9.52 8.19
C GLU A 230 -8.15 -9.68 8.06
N LEU A 231 -8.63 -10.89 7.81
CA LEU A 231 -10.06 -11.19 7.77
C LEU A 231 -10.70 -10.98 9.15
N LEU A 232 -10.05 -11.44 10.21
CA LEU A 232 -10.54 -11.18 11.57
C LEU A 232 -10.47 -9.68 11.89
N GLU A 233 -9.43 -8.98 11.44
CA GLU A 233 -9.34 -7.52 11.53
C GLU A 233 -10.53 -6.82 10.90
N ILE A 234 -10.93 -7.27 9.72
CA ILE A 234 -12.13 -6.77 9.06
C ILE A 234 -13.39 -7.11 9.88
N TYR A 235 -13.50 -8.34 10.38
CA TYR A 235 -14.67 -8.80 11.14
C TYR A 235 -14.98 -7.94 12.37
N TRP A 236 -13.97 -7.65 13.20
CA TRP A 236 -14.17 -6.86 14.43
C TRP A 236 -14.12 -5.34 14.23
N THR A 237 -13.83 -4.88 13.00
CA THR A 237 -13.89 -3.45 12.64
C THR A 237 -15.23 -3.07 12.01
N ARG A 238 -15.88 -4.02 11.33
CA ARG A 238 -17.30 -3.91 10.94
C ARG A 238 -18.20 -3.97 12.18
#